data_AF-A0A090WJK7-F1
#
_entry.id   AF-A0A090WJK7-F1
#
_cell.length_a   1.000
_cell.length_b   1.000
_cell.length_c   1.000
_cell.angle_alpha   90.00
_cell.angle_beta   90.00
_cell.angle_gamma   90.00
#
_symmetry.space_group_name_H-M   'P 1'
#
loop_
_entity.id
_entity.type
_entity.pdbx_description
1 polymer ?
#
loop_
_entity_poly.entity_id
_entity_poly.type
_entity_poly.pdbx_seq_one_letter_code
_entity_poly.pdbx_strand_id
1 'polypeptide(L)'
;MKKLSVLFIAFTMVLSSCSNDDTASTSAELTGAWNGQAISYNGTIITEVLGESIESTYVAQGYDIDFTMTFTEMPNNVVGEGNYSLELVSTTLGQSQTQNFEDLSFENNSTWTRDGNQLLLTDGTETVAYQITELTENKLVLTADSLEAIPNASASGITEIKIEIILTR
;
A
#
# COMPACT_ATOMS: atom_id res chain seq x y z
N MET A 1 19.97 -58.43 15.62
CA MET A 1 19.73 -58.80 17.03
C MET A 1 19.80 -57.54 17.88
N LYS A 2 18.76 -57.33 18.71
CA LYS A 2 18.65 -56.46 19.90
C LYS A 2 18.98 -54.97 19.71
N LYS A 3 17.98 -54.09 19.55
CA LYS A 3 17.02 -53.53 20.54
C LYS A 3 17.64 -52.45 21.44
N LEU A 4 17.28 -51.20 21.17
CA LEU A 4 17.15 -50.09 22.13
C LEU A 4 16.14 -49.12 21.50
N SER A 5 14.83 -49.20 21.76
CA SER A 5 14.06 -48.97 22.98
C SER A 5 14.12 -47.52 23.52
N VAL A 6 13.25 -46.68 22.95
CA VAL A 6 12.33 -45.71 23.60
C VAL A 6 12.93 -44.67 24.56
N LEU A 7 12.80 -43.37 24.24
CA LEU A 7 12.01 -42.46 25.06
C LEU A 7 11.50 -41.23 24.29
N PHE A 8 10.18 -41.07 24.35
CA PHE A 8 9.38 -39.93 23.95
C PHE A 8 9.63 -38.77 24.92
N ILE A 9 10.07 -37.60 24.43
CA ILE A 9 9.86 -36.34 25.14
C ILE A 9 9.17 -35.40 24.18
N ALA A 10 7.88 -35.19 24.46
CA ALA A 10 7.08 -34.13 23.88
C ALA A 10 7.78 -32.80 24.13
N PHE A 11 8.27 -32.17 23.07
CA PHE A 11 8.63 -30.76 23.13
C PHE A 11 7.34 -29.98 22.95
N THR A 12 6.82 -29.55 24.09
CA THR A 12 5.69 -28.66 24.27
C THR A 12 5.74 -27.48 23.31
N MET A 13 4.61 -27.23 22.65
CA MET A 13 4.24 -25.96 22.08
C MET A 13 4.72 -24.81 22.97
N VAL A 14 5.62 -24.00 22.42
CA VAL A 14 5.85 -22.66 22.94
C VAL A 14 4.92 -21.75 22.15
N LEU A 15 3.64 -21.73 22.56
CA LEU A 15 2.74 -20.63 22.24
C LEU A 15 3.20 -19.45 23.10
N SER A 16 4.06 -18.60 22.53
CA SER A 16 4.49 -17.36 23.18
C SER A 16 4.86 -16.33 22.11
N SER A 17 3.84 -15.65 21.60
CA SER A 17 3.85 -14.18 21.57
C SER A 17 2.43 -13.70 21.27
N CYS A 18 1.63 -13.50 22.31
CA CYS A 18 0.69 -12.38 22.29
C CYS A 18 1.57 -11.13 22.37
N SER A 19 1.87 -10.51 21.23
CA SER A 19 1.98 -9.05 21.27
C SER A 19 0.56 -8.53 21.39
N ASN A 20 0.35 -7.58 22.29
CA ASN A 20 -0.84 -6.76 22.29
C ASN A 20 -0.92 -6.08 20.92
N ASP A 21 -1.65 -6.70 20.00
CA ASP A 21 -2.05 -6.08 18.76
C ASP A 21 -3.44 -5.52 19.01
N ASP A 22 -3.49 -4.25 19.42
CA ASP A 22 -4.61 -3.37 19.06
C ASP A 22 -4.57 -3.13 17.53
N THR A 23 -4.48 -4.21 16.74
CA THR A 23 -4.60 -4.11 15.29
C THR A 23 -6.06 -3.80 14.97
N ALA A 24 -6.25 -2.78 14.15
CA ALA A 24 -7.58 -2.46 13.67
C ALA A 24 -8.16 -3.70 12.96
N SER A 25 -9.43 -3.98 13.22
CA SER A 25 -10.09 -5.18 12.67
C SER A 25 -10.03 -5.16 11.15
N THR A 26 -9.75 -6.31 10.55
CA THR A 26 -9.78 -6.50 9.09
C THR A 26 -10.85 -7.51 8.65
N SER A 27 -11.82 -7.83 9.51
CA SER A 27 -12.71 -8.98 9.32
C SER A 27 -13.95 -8.73 8.45
N ALA A 28 -14.21 -7.50 8.01
CA ALA A 28 -15.42 -7.19 7.24
C ALA A 28 -15.33 -7.61 5.76
N GLU A 29 -16.49 -7.62 5.10
CA GLU A 29 -16.62 -7.89 3.67
C GLU A 29 -16.16 -6.70 2.83
N LEU A 30 -15.30 -6.99 1.85
CA LEU A 30 -14.72 -5.99 0.93
C LEU A 30 -15.71 -5.56 -0.15
N THR A 31 -16.65 -6.44 -0.53
CA THR A 31 -17.62 -6.20 -1.60
C THR A 31 -18.47 -4.96 -1.36
N GLY A 32 -18.77 -4.22 -2.43
CA GLY A 32 -19.53 -2.96 -2.38
C GLY A 32 -18.74 -1.75 -2.88
N ALA A 33 -19.40 -0.60 -2.86
CA ALA A 33 -18.82 0.68 -3.25
C ALA A 33 -18.21 1.39 -2.04
N TRP A 34 -17.00 1.90 -2.22
CA TRP A 34 -16.20 2.59 -1.21
C TRP A 34 -15.80 3.96 -1.74
N ASN A 35 -16.21 5.02 -1.06
CA ASN A 35 -15.90 6.40 -1.42
C ASN A 35 -14.54 6.80 -0.84
N GLY A 36 -13.70 7.43 -1.67
CA GLY A 36 -12.43 8.01 -1.25
C GLY A 36 -12.64 9.06 -0.17
N GLN A 37 -11.95 8.92 0.95
CA GLN A 37 -11.99 9.88 2.06
C GLN A 37 -10.63 10.57 2.25
N ALA A 38 -9.54 9.85 2.06
CA ALA A 38 -8.19 10.39 2.07
C ALA A 38 -7.28 9.56 1.16
N ILE A 39 -6.31 10.23 0.55
CA ILE A 39 -5.20 9.60 -0.13
C ILE A 39 -3.93 10.36 0.21
N SER A 40 -2.86 9.66 0.55
CA SER A 40 -1.58 10.28 0.87
C SER A 40 -0.42 9.46 0.32
N TYR A 41 0.64 10.18 -0.02
CA TYR A 41 1.88 9.62 -0.51
C TYR A 41 3.02 10.17 0.35
N ASN A 42 3.97 9.33 0.71
CA ASN A 42 5.24 9.81 1.23
C ASN A 42 6.36 8.96 0.67
N GLY A 43 7.55 9.54 0.56
CA GLY A 43 8.64 8.80 -0.02
C GLY A 43 9.96 9.51 0.00
N THR A 44 10.97 8.76 -0.41
CA THR A 44 12.36 9.21 -0.47
C THR A 44 12.92 8.84 -1.84
N ILE A 45 13.62 9.80 -2.45
CA ILE A 45 14.39 9.61 -3.67
C ILE A 45 15.85 9.82 -3.30
N ILE A 46 16.66 8.80 -3.55
CA ILE A 46 18.11 8.87 -3.42
C ILE A 46 18.67 8.87 -4.83
N THR A 47 19.36 9.93 -5.22
CA THR A 47 20.03 10.04 -6.53
C THR A 47 21.53 10.14 -6.35
N GLU A 48 22.30 9.38 -7.12
CA GLU A 48 23.74 9.46 -7.18
C GLU A 48 24.18 10.27 -8.42
N VAL A 49 24.88 11.38 -8.18
CA VAL A 49 25.42 12.25 -9.23
C VAL A 49 26.90 12.49 -8.95
N LEU A 50 27.77 12.14 -9.91
CA LEU A 50 29.23 12.31 -9.79
C LEU A 50 29.85 11.67 -8.54
N GLY A 51 29.23 10.61 -8.00
CA GLY A 51 29.68 9.91 -6.78
C GLY A 51 29.18 10.53 -5.47
N GLU A 52 28.38 11.58 -5.53
CA GLU A 52 27.68 12.16 -4.38
C GLU A 52 26.22 11.70 -4.36
N SER A 53 25.72 11.38 -3.17
CA SER A 53 24.32 11.01 -2.96
C SER A 53 23.51 12.24 -2.54
N ILE A 54 22.45 12.52 -3.28
CA ILE A 54 21.48 13.58 -3.00
C ILE A 54 20.17 12.90 -2.60
N GLU A 55 19.76 13.10 -1.36
CA GLU A 55 18.47 12.66 -0.85
C GLU A 55 17.43 13.77 -1.03
N SER A 56 16.24 13.36 -1.48
CA SER A 56 15.05 14.20 -1.53
C SER A 56 13.88 13.44 -0.91
N THR A 57 13.13 14.10 -0.04
CA THR A 57 11.90 13.54 0.53
C THR A 57 10.70 14.20 -0.11
N TYR A 58 9.57 13.51 -0.17
CA TYR A 58 8.31 14.13 -0.56
C TYR A 58 7.15 13.61 0.29
N VAL A 59 6.19 14.49 0.50
CA VAL A 59 4.90 14.19 1.12
C VAL A 59 3.83 14.79 0.21
N ALA A 60 2.85 13.99 -0.17
CA ALA A 60 1.70 14.44 -0.93
C ALA A 60 0.41 14.14 -0.16
N GLN A 61 -0.50 15.10 -0.15
CA GLN A 61 -1.82 14.95 0.48
C GLN A 61 -2.91 15.23 -0.53
N GLY A 62 -3.88 14.31 -0.60
CA GLY A 62 -5.07 14.46 -1.43
C GLY A 62 -6.02 15.51 -0.90
N TYR A 63 -6.60 16.29 -1.81
CA TYR A 63 -7.74 17.18 -1.55
C TYR A 63 -8.73 17.10 -2.72
N ASP A 64 -9.92 17.69 -2.54
CA ASP A 64 -11.02 17.62 -3.52
C ASP A 64 -11.28 16.18 -4.00
N ILE A 65 -11.31 15.24 -3.05
CA ILE A 65 -11.44 13.81 -3.31
C ILE A 65 -12.89 13.47 -3.66
N ASP A 66 -13.10 13.02 -4.89
CA ASP A 66 -14.38 12.53 -5.40
C ASP A 66 -14.14 11.32 -6.31
N PHE A 67 -13.70 10.21 -5.71
CA PHE A 67 -13.57 8.93 -6.39
C PHE A 67 -14.21 7.80 -5.59
N THR A 68 -14.58 6.74 -6.30
CA THR A 68 -15.17 5.52 -5.73
C THR A 68 -14.39 4.29 -6.19
N MET A 69 -14.23 3.31 -5.30
CA MET A 69 -13.77 1.96 -5.61
C MET A 69 -14.90 0.96 -5.37
N THR A 70 -15.30 0.20 -6.39
CA THR A 70 -16.38 -0.79 -6.29
C THR A 70 -15.84 -2.19 -6.48
N PHE A 71 -15.92 -3.01 -5.42
CA PHE A 71 -15.54 -4.43 -5.44
C PHE A 71 -16.76 -5.33 -5.66
N THR A 72 -16.69 -6.21 -6.66
CA THR A 72 -17.70 -7.25 -6.93
C THR A 72 -17.12 -8.64 -6.74
N GLU A 73 -18.00 -9.63 -6.55
CA GLU A 73 -17.65 -11.07 -6.59
C GLU A 73 -18.39 -11.77 -7.72
N MET A 74 -17.81 -12.86 -8.23
CA MET A 74 -18.39 -13.69 -9.30
C MET A 74 -18.83 -12.88 -10.55
N PRO A 75 -17.90 -12.19 -11.25
CA PRO A 75 -16.44 -12.24 -11.09
C PRO A 75 -15.88 -11.26 -10.07
N ASN A 76 -14.68 -11.57 -9.57
CA ASN A 76 -13.93 -10.73 -8.63
C ASN A 76 -13.28 -9.55 -9.37
N ASN A 77 -14.03 -8.46 -9.50
CA ASN A 77 -13.57 -7.24 -10.16
C ASN A 77 -13.56 -6.06 -9.18
N VAL A 78 -12.66 -5.12 -9.43
CA VAL A 78 -12.65 -3.80 -8.80
C VAL A 78 -12.63 -2.75 -9.89
N VAL A 79 -13.50 -1.75 -9.75
CA VAL A 79 -13.56 -0.59 -10.63
C VAL A 79 -13.37 0.66 -9.79
N GLY A 80 -12.38 1.46 -10.16
CA GLY A 80 -12.12 2.79 -9.63
C GLY A 80 -12.49 3.85 -10.64
N GLU A 81 -13.27 4.84 -10.23
CA GLU A 81 -13.65 5.97 -11.08
C GLU A 81 -13.78 7.25 -10.25
N GLY A 82 -13.45 8.39 -10.86
CA GLY A 82 -13.59 9.72 -10.26
C GLY A 82 -12.28 10.50 -10.35
N ASN A 83 -12.10 11.46 -9.44
CA ASN A 83 -10.94 12.33 -9.42
C ASN A 83 -10.52 12.75 -8.01
N TYR A 84 -9.36 13.37 -7.93
CA TYR A 84 -8.81 14.01 -6.74
C TYR A 84 -7.74 15.01 -7.16
N SER A 85 -7.35 15.91 -6.27
CA SER A 85 -6.19 16.78 -6.42
C SER A 85 -5.11 16.41 -5.40
N LEU A 86 -3.85 16.82 -5.65
CA LEU A 86 -2.71 16.55 -4.77
C LEU A 86 -1.90 17.81 -4.50
N GLU A 87 -1.62 18.07 -3.22
CA GLU A 87 -0.59 19.01 -2.79
C GLU A 87 0.67 18.20 -2.48
N LEU A 88 1.73 18.41 -3.25
CA LEU A 88 3.02 17.77 -3.10
C LEU A 88 4.03 18.74 -2.49
N VAL A 89 4.62 18.38 -1.37
CA VAL A 89 5.77 19.05 -0.78
C VAL A 89 7.01 18.18 -0.99
N SER A 90 7.97 18.67 -1.78
CA SER A 90 9.27 18.02 -1.94
C SER A 90 10.35 18.81 -1.21
N THR A 91 11.30 18.12 -0.58
CA THR A 91 12.42 18.73 0.15
C THR A 91 13.72 18.13 -0.33
N THR A 92 14.62 18.99 -0.82
CA THR A 92 15.95 18.61 -1.30
C THR A 92 16.97 19.59 -0.72
N LEU A 93 18.05 19.08 -0.12
CA LEU A 93 19.10 19.91 0.50
C LEU A 93 18.54 20.95 1.50
N GLY A 94 17.50 20.58 2.24
CA GLY A 94 16.84 21.44 3.23
C GLY A 94 15.98 22.58 2.65
N GLN A 95 15.77 22.61 1.33
CA GLN A 95 14.86 23.55 0.67
C GLN A 95 13.59 22.81 0.25
N SER A 96 12.43 23.35 0.62
CA SER A 96 11.13 22.77 0.27
C SER A 96 10.45 23.53 -0.85
N GLN A 97 9.75 22.79 -1.71
CA GLN A 97 8.89 23.33 -2.76
C GLN A 97 7.52 22.67 -2.69
N THR A 98 6.46 23.47 -2.85
CA THR A 98 5.07 22.98 -2.91
C THR A 98 4.57 23.07 -4.35
N GLN A 99 3.92 22.01 -4.80
CA GLN A 99 3.27 21.92 -6.12
C GLN A 99 1.87 21.34 -5.95
N ASN A 100 0.91 21.90 -6.68
CA ASN A 100 -0.46 21.41 -6.72
C ASN A 100 -0.74 20.76 -8.07
N PHE A 101 -1.34 19.57 -8.04
CA PHE A 101 -1.81 18.84 -9.19
C PHE A 101 -3.33 18.75 -9.09
N GLU A 102 -4.03 19.44 -9.98
CA GLU A 102 -5.49 19.51 -9.97
C GLU A 102 -6.11 18.46 -10.88
N ASP A 103 -7.31 18.00 -10.52
CA ASP A 103 -8.19 17.17 -11.36
C ASP A 103 -7.52 15.88 -11.87
N LEU A 104 -6.74 15.21 -11.02
CA LEU A 104 -6.13 13.92 -11.35
C LEU A 104 -7.22 12.86 -11.46
N SER A 105 -7.25 12.15 -12.59
CA SER A 105 -8.17 11.03 -12.79
C SER A 105 -7.79 9.86 -11.88
N PHE A 106 -8.78 9.29 -11.19
CA PHE A 106 -8.68 8.02 -10.50
C PHE A 106 -9.37 6.95 -11.33
N GLU A 107 -8.59 6.13 -12.03
CA GLU A 107 -9.08 5.07 -12.90
C GLU A 107 -8.46 3.74 -12.49
N ASN A 108 -9.32 2.76 -12.22
CA ASN A 108 -8.90 1.39 -12.00
C ASN A 108 -9.89 0.44 -12.66
N ASN A 109 -9.38 -0.58 -13.34
CA ASN A 109 -10.18 -1.68 -13.83
C ASN A 109 -9.35 -2.95 -13.70
N SER A 110 -9.52 -3.65 -12.58
CA SER A 110 -8.69 -4.79 -12.23
C SER A 110 -9.54 -5.95 -11.73
N THR A 111 -8.95 -7.14 -11.75
CA THR A 111 -9.44 -8.26 -10.93
C THR A 111 -8.82 -8.15 -9.53
N TRP A 112 -9.46 -8.74 -8.52
CA TRP A 112 -8.89 -8.76 -7.17
C TRP A 112 -8.89 -10.15 -6.54
N THR A 113 -7.88 -10.39 -5.71
CA THR A 113 -7.79 -11.53 -4.80
C THR A 113 -7.36 -11.07 -3.42
N ARG A 114 -7.76 -11.80 -2.39
CA ARG A 114 -7.42 -11.46 -1.00
C ARG A 114 -6.95 -12.71 -0.26
N ASP A 115 -5.80 -12.60 0.40
CA ASP A 115 -5.28 -13.60 1.34
C ASP A 115 -4.97 -12.91 2.68
N GLY A 116 -5.82 -13.15 3.68
CA GLY A 116 -5.76 -12.45 4.96
C GLY A 116 -5.88 -10.92 4.80
N ASN A 117 -4.81 -10.22 5.15
CA ASN A 117 -4.71 -8.76 5.04
C ASN A 117 -4.04 -8.29 3.75
N GLN A 118 -3.64 -9.20 2.85
CA GLN A 118 -3.10 -8.83 1.56
C GLN A 118 -4.20 -8.80 0.51
N LEU A 119 -4.33 -7.66 -0.18
CA LEU A 119 -5.20 -7.46 -1.34
C LEU A 119 -4.33 -7.32 -2.58
N LEU A 120 -4.54 -8.19 -3.58
CA LEU A 120 -3.86 -8.10 -4.87
C LEU A 120 -4.84 -7.57 -5.91
N LEU A 121 -4.49 -6.49 -6.58
CA LEU A 121 -5.20 -5.98 -7.75
C LEU A 121 -4.40 -6.33 -9.00
N THR A 122 -5.04 -6.95 -9.99
CA THR A 122 -4.38 -7.41 -11.21
C THR A 122 -5.06 -6.84 -12.45
N ASP A 123 -4.31 -6.11 -13.26
CA ASP A 123 -4.69 -5.66 -14.61
C ASP A 123 -3.71 -6.24 -15.64
N GLY A 124 -4.21 -7.12 -16.51
CA GLY A 124 -3.38 -7.84 -17.47
C GLY A 124 -2.25 -8.64 -16.80
N THR A 125 -1.01 -8.18 -16.97
CA THR A 125 0.20 -8.78 -16.36
C THR A 125 0.73 -8.01 -15.16
N GLU A 126 0.16 -6.85 -14.87
CA GLU A 126 0.57 -6.00 -13.76
C GLU A 126 -0.22 -6.38 -12.51
N THR A 127 0.48 -6.51 -11.39
CA THR A 127 -0.13 -6.83 -10.10
C THR A 127 0.40 -5.86 -9.06
N VAL A 128 -0.52 -5.18 -8.39
CA VAL A 128 -0.22 -4.30 -7.26
C VAL A 128 -0.71 -4.96 -5.98
N ALA A 129 0.17 -5.05 -4.98
CA ALA A 129 -0.16 -5.57 -3.66
C ALA A 129 -0.43 -4.43 -2.68
N TYR A 130 -1.61 -4.46 -2.07
CA TYR A 130 -1.99 -3.60 -0.96
C TYR A 130 -2.07 -4.42 0.33
N GLN A 131 -1.72 -3.80 1.44
CA GLN A 131 -2.00 -4.28 2.78
C GLN A 131 -3.25 -3.59 3.30
N ILE A 132 -4.21 -4.38 3.77
CA ILE A 132 -5.39 -3.92 4.50
C ILE A 132 -4.97 -3.74 5.95
N THR A 133 -4.85 -2.50 6.39
CA THR A 133 -4.50 -2.16 7.79
C THR A 133 -5.74 -2.00 8.66
N GLU A 134 -6.89 -1.71 8.06
CA GLU A 134 -8.21 -1.67 8.71
C GLU A 134 -9.30 -2.02 7.69
N LEU A 135 -10.25 -2.86 8.08
CA LEU A 135 -11.46 -3.17 7.32
C LEU A 135 -12.62 -3.50 8.26
N THR A 136 -13.51 -2.52 8.39
CA THR A 136 -14.76 -2.58 9.15
C THR A 136 -15.97 -2.47 8.21
N GLU A 137 -17.18 -2.40 8.76
CA GLU A 137 -18.39 -2.20 7.94
C GLU A 137 -18.35 -0.88 7.16
N ASN A 138 -17.74 0.19 7.68
CA ASN A 138 -17.83 1.54 7.10
C ASN A 138 -16.47 2.18 6.78
N LYS A 139 -15.36 1.46 7.02
CA LYS A 139 -14.01 1.98 6.80
C LYS A 139 -13.09 0.89 6.26
N LEU A 140 -12.36 1.24 5.21
CA LEU A 140 -11.30 0.45 4.61
C LEU A 140 -10.04 1.31 4.53
N VAL A 141 -8.91 0.79 5.00
CA VAL A 141 -7.61 1.45 4.88
C VAL A 141 -6.66 0.51 4.15
N LEU A 142 -6.11 1.00 3.04
CA LEU A 142 -5.18 0.29 2.18
C LEU A 142 -3.82 1.00 2.20
N THR A 143 -2.75 0.24 2.32
CA THR A 143 -1.38 0.76 2.20
C THR A 143 -0.60 -0.02 1.16
N ALA A 144 0.26 0.64 0.39
CA ALA A 144 1.19 -0.01 -0.53
C ALA A 144 2.56 0.64 -0.47
N ASP A 145 3.61 -0.17 -0.60
CA ASP A 145 4.98 0.28 -0.73
C ASP A 145 5.49 -0.06 -2.13
N SER A 146 6.12 0.90 -2.81
CA SER A 146 6.81 0.70 -4.08
C SER A 146 8.27 1.08 -3.92
N LEU A 147 9.16 0.27 -4.49
CA LEU A 147 10.59 0.53 -4.57
C LEU A 147 11.02 0.44 -6.03
N GLU A 148 11.36 1.57 -6.63
CA GLU A 148 11.75 1.65 -8.03
C GLU A 148 13.18 2.13 -8.16
N ALA A 149 13.97 1.43 -8.97
CA ALA A 149 15.26 1.92 -9.40
C ALA A 149 15.05 2.90 -10.56
N ILE A 150 15.61 4.10 -10.48
CA ILE A 150 15.66 5.07 -11.58
C ILE A 150 16.87 4.70 -12.46
N PRO A 151 16.68 4.12 -13.66
CA PRO A 151 17.78 3.80 -14.53
C PRO A 151 18.01 4.97 -15.49
N ASN A 152 18.86 5.93 -15.13
CA ASN A 152 19.32 6.98 -16.04
C ASN A 152 20.81 6.82 -16.37
N ALA A 153 21.20 7.10 -17.63
CA ALA A 153 22.58 6.95 -18.09
C ALA A 153 23.60 7.89 -17.41
N SER A 154 23.13 8.91 -16.70
CA SER A 154 23.94 9.93 -16.02
C SER A 154 23.74 10.00 -14.49
N ALA A 155 22.79 9.24 -13.94
CA ALA A 155 22.51 9.16 -12.51
C ALA A 155 21.77 7.85 -12.18
N SER A 156 22.23 7.12 -11.16
CA SER A 156 21.50 6.02 -10.54
C SER A 156 20.60 6.58 -9.44
N GLY A 157 19.43 6.00 -9.22
CA GLY A 157 18.64 6.35 -8.05
C GLY A 157 17.69 5.26 -7.61
N ILE A 158 17.21 5.40 -6.39
CA ILE A 158 16.17 4.56 -5.79
C ILE A 158 15.07 5.47 -5.28
N THR A 159 13.83 5.14 -5.62
CA THR A 159 12.62 5.81 -5.15
C THR A 159 11.83 4.84 -4.30
N GLU A 160 11.59 5.19 -3.05
CA GLU A 160 10.64 4.51 -2.16
C GLU A 160 9.37 5.35 -2.07
N ILE A 161 8.22 4.76 -2.40
CA ILE A 161 6.90 5.40 -2.32
C ILE A 161 6.03 4.59 -1.37
N LYS A 162 5.40 5.25 -0.41
CA LYS A 162 4.37 4.70 0.46
C LYS A 162 3.06 5.40 0.16
N ILE A 163 2.03 4.62 -0.05
CA ILE A 163 0.68 5.08 -0.36
C ILE A 163 -0.20 4.65 0.80
N GLU A 164 -1.08 5.54 1.26
CA GLU A 164 -2.20 5.21 2.13
C GLU A 164 -3.49 5.75 1.51
N ILE A 165 -4.50 4.90 1.42
CA ILE A 165 -5.84 5.23 0.93
C ILE A 165 -6.84 4.87 2.03
N ILE A 166 -7.66 5.85 2.42
CA ILE A 166 -8.77 5.66 3.35
C ILE A 166 -10.06 5.80 2.57
N LEU A 167 -10.91 4.77 2.65
CA LEU A 167 -12.20 4.72 2.02
C LEU A 167 -13.32 4.49 3.04
N THR A 168 -14.53 4.95 2.71
CA THR A 168 -15.72 4.82 3.56
C THR A 168 -16.96 4.41 2.74
N ARG A 169 -17.97 3.83 3.39
CA ARG A 169 -19.25 3.48 2.75
C ARG A 169 -20.42 3.65 3.71
#